data_AF-A0A957FS13-F1
#
_entry.id   AF-A0A957FS13-F1
#
_cell.length_a   1.000
_cell.length_b   1.000
_cell.length_c   1.000
_cell.angle_alpha   90.00
_cell.angle_beta   90.00
_cell.angle_gamma   90.00
#
_symmetry.space_group_name_H-M   'P 1'
#
loop_
_entity.id
_entity.type
_entity.pdbx_description
1 polymer ?
#
loop_
_entity_poly.entity_id
_entity_poly.type
_entity_poly.pdbx_seq_one_letter_code
_entity_poly.pdbx_strand_id
1 'polypeptide(L)'
;MNWTKTHQRWLALICVAYFLIGLVYAWATPPLDASDEFKHYPVVQYIQTTGQLPVLDPADPGLWSNEAAQPPLYYALMALATLPFDTSDLEQLHQINTHFFVGNPHQIRNKNIILHQPALENAATSGTVQAIYVI
;
A
#
# COMPACT_ATOMS: atom_id res chain seq x y z
N MET A 1 32.60 26.48 21.85
CA MET A 1 31.39 25.68 22.16
C MET A 1 30.55 25.48 20.88
N ASN A 2 30.99 24.66 19.93
CA ASN A 2 30.29 24.42 18.64
C ASN A 2 29.82 22.97 18.46
N TRP A 3 30.04 22.11 19.47
CA TRP A 3 29.75 20.69 19.41
C TRP A 3 28.29 20.39 19.06
N THR A 4 27.34 21.13 19.64
CA THR A 4 25.90 20.96 19.38
C THR A 4 25.51 21.19 17.92
N LYS A 5 26.09 22.21 17.25
CA LYS A 5 25.79 22.54 15.85
C LYS A 5 26.28 21.46 14.88
N THR A 6 27.44 20.84 15.15
CA THR A 6 27.95 19.76 14.31
C THR A 6 27.09 18.51 14.42
N HIS A 7 26.66 18.14 15.63
CA HIS A 7 25.75 16.99 15.84
C HIS A 7 24.38 17.22 15.19
N GLN A 8 23.83 18.44 15.29
CA GLN A 8 22.58 18.82 14.62
C GLN A 8 22.68 18.72 13.09
N ARG A 9 23.81 19.11 12.50
CA ARG A 9 24.06 18.97 11.05
C ARG A 9 24.13 17.52 10.62
N TRP A 10 24.83 16.67 11.37
CA TRP A 10 24.89 15.23 11.09
C TRP A 10 23.53 14.56 11.25
N LEU A 11 22.78 14.90 12.29
CA LEU A 11 21.42 14.40 12.47
C LEU A 11 20.53 14.81 11.29
N ALA A 12 20.55 16.09 10.90
CA ALA A 12 19.80 16.57 9.75
C ALA A 12 20.20 15.85 8.46
N LEU A 13 21.50 15.62 8.24
CA LEU A 13 22.00 14.86 7.10
C LEU A 13 21.46 13.43 7.10
N ILE A 14 21.48 12.75 8.24
CA ILE A 14 20.97 11.38 8.39
C ILE A 14 19.46 11.34 8.14
N CYS A 15 18.70 12.29 8.69
CA CYS A 15 17.25 12.36 8.45
C CYS A 15 16.92 12.61 6.98
N VAL A 16 17.64 13.51 6.31
CA VAL A 16 17.47 13.77 4.88
C VAL A 16 17.85 12.54 4.06
N ALA A 17 18.99 11.91 4.35
CA ALA A 17 19.41 10.71 3.64
C ALA A 17 18.41 9.56 3.81
N TYR A 18 17.93 9.33 5.04
CA TYR A 18 16.90 8.34 5.33
C TYR A 18 15.61 8.62 4.56
N PHE A 19 15.14 9.88 4.57
CA PHE A 19 13.94 10.27 3.83
C PHE A 19 14.08 10.04 2.33
N LEU A 20 15.21 10.43 1.73
CA LEU A 20 15.46 10.23 0.30
C LEU A 20 15.53 8.74 -0.07
N ILE A 21 16.20 7.92 0.76
CA ILE A 21 16.23 6.46 0.56
C ILE A 21 14.83 5.88 0.68
N GLY A 22 14.03 6.35 1.64
CA GLY A 22 12.64 5.96 1.81
C GLY A 22 11.79 6.27 0.57
N LEU A 23 11.94 7.45 -0.02
CA LEU A 23 11.26 7.81 -1.27
C LEU A 23 11.67 6.91 -2.44
N VAL A 24 12.96 6.61 -2.57
CA VAL A 24 13.46 5.69 -3.60
C VAL A 24 12.91 4.27 -3.37
N TYR A 25 12.84 3.82 -2.12
CA TYR A 25 12.28 2.51 -1.78
C TYR A 25 10.79 2.43 -2.09
N ALA A 26 10.00 3.45 -1.72
CA ALA A 26 8.57 3.53 -2.01
C ALA A 26 8.31 3.57 -3.52
N TRP A 27 9.12 4.30 -4.29
CA TRP A 27 8.99 4.37 -5.75
C TRP A 27 9.44 3.09 -6.47
N ALA A 28 10.47 2.41 -5.95
CA ALA A 28 11.00 1.18 -6.54
C ALA A 28 10.17 -0.07 -6.19
N THR A 29 9.35 0.01 -5.14
CA THR A 29 8.44 -1.07 -4.73
C THR A 29 7.15 -0.94 -5.55
N PRO A 30 6.76 -1.96 -6.34
CA PRO A 30 5.50 -1.92 -7.07
C PRO A 30 4.31 -1.75 -6.12
N PRO A 31 3.25 -1.02 -6.53
CA PRO A 31 2.04 -0.90 -5.73
C PRO A 31 1.45 -2.28 -5.36
N LEU A 32 0.92 -2.41 -4.14
CA LEU A 32 0.33 -3.65 -3.60
C LEU A 32 1.34 -4.76 -3.24
N ASP A 33 2.63 -4.52 -3.45
CA ASP A 33 3.70 -5.50 -3.21
C ASP A 33 4.32 -5.35 -1.81
N ALA A 34 4.10 -4.21 -1.13
CA ALA A 34 4.45 -4.09 0.28
C ALA A 34 3.53 -4.97 1.14
N SER A 35 4.10 -5.48 2.24
CA SER A 35 3.68 -6.70 2.97
C SER A 35 2.18 -6.92 3.16
N ASP A 36 1.37 -5.88 3.29
CA ASP A 36 -0.09 -6.01 3.49
C ASP A 36 -0.92 -4.99 2.69
N GLU A 37 -0.32 -4.19 1.80
CA GLU A 37 -1.03 -3.16 1.01
C GLU A 37 -2.19 -3.76 0.22
N PHE A 38 -1.98 -4.93 -0.38
CA PHE A 38 -3.01 -5.64 -1.14
C PHE A 38 -4.26 -5.98 -0.34
N LYS A 39 -4.20 -6.08 0.99
CA LYS A 39 -5.40 -6.31 1.80
C LYS A 39 -5.94 -5.03 2.42
N HIS A 40 -5.07 -4.11 2.81
CA HIS A 40 -5.48 -2.86 3.45
C HIS A 40 -6.16 -1.91 2.48
N TYR A 41 -5.60 -1.72 1.29
CA TYR A 41 -6.12 -0.74 0.34
C TYR A 41 -7.56 -1.05 -0.13
N PRO A 42 -7.95 -2.30 -0.41
CA PRO A 42 -9.34 -2.62 -0.72
C PRO A 42 -10.35 -2.22 0.38
N VAL A 43 -9.97 -2.28 1.67
CA VAL A 43 -10.83 -1.77 2.75
C VAL A 43 -11.00 -0.25 2.65
N VAL A 44 -9.90 0.47 2.42
CA VAL A 44 -9.91 1.92 2.21
C VAL A 44 -10.81 2.28 1.03
N GLN A 45 -10.62 1.63 -0.11
CA GLN A 45 -11.38 1.87 -1.33
C GLN A 45 -12.86 1.52 -1.17
N TYR A 46 -13.20 0.45 -0.43
CA TYR A 46 -14.59 0.11 -0.12
C TYR A 46 -15.26 1.22 0.70
N ILE A 47 -14.60 1.73 1.75
CA ILE A 47 -15.14 2.84 2.56
C ILE A 47 -15.20 4.13 1.74
N GLN A 48 -14.19 4.42 0.92
CA GLN A 48 -14.13 5.59 0.04
C GLN A 48 -15.31 5.62 -0.93
N THR A 49 -15.65 4.48 -1.53
CA THR A 49 -16.67 4.37 -2.58
C THR A 49 -18.09 4.18 -2.03
N THR A 50 -18.25 3.46 -0.91
CA THR A 50 -19.57 3.12 -0.36
C THR A 50 -19.96 3.93 0.87
N GLY A 51 -18.99 4.51 1.59
CA GLY A 51 -19.19 5.12 2.90
C GLY A 51 -19.52 4.13 4.02
N GLN A 52 -19.36 2.82 3.78
CA GLN A 52 -19.72 1.77 4.72
C GLN A 52 -18.49 0.97 5.15
N LEU A 53 -18.57 0.37 6.35
CA LEU A 53 -17.56 -0.57 6.80
C LEU A 53 -17.77 -1.93 6.11
N PRO A 54 -16.70 -2.60 5.67
CA PRO A 54 -16.83 -3.94 5.09
C PRO A 54 -17.30 -4.92 6.16
N VAL A 55 -18.08 -5.91 5.74
CA VAL A 55 -18.51 -7.02 6.59
C VAL A 55 -17.55 -8.19 6.36
N LEU A 56 -17.04 -8.77 7.44
CA LEU A 56 -16.24 -10.00 7.35
C LEU A 56 -17.18 -11.19 7.11
N ASP A 57 -17.14 -11.75 5.90
CA ASP A 57 -17.82 -13.00 5.56
C ASP A 57 -16.78 -14.14 5.40
N PRO A 58 -16.79 -15.18 6.26
CA PRO A 58 -15.89 -16.32 6.10
C PRO A 58 -16.10 -17.13 4.82
N ALA A 59 -17.29 -17.07 4.21
CA ALA A 59 -17.61 -17.76 2.96
C ALA A 59 -17.16 -16.98 1.72
N ASP A 60 -17.07 -15.65 1.84
CA ASP A 60 -16.58 -14.75 0.79
C ASP A 60 -15.67 -13.67 1.40
N PRO A 61 -14.36 -13.97 1.59
CA PRO A 61 -13.44 -13.06 2.25
C PRO A 61 -13.16 -11.77 1.45
N GLY A 62 -13.62 -11.68 0.19
CA GLY A 62 -13.37 -10.53 -0.67
C GLY A 62 -11.88 -10.22 -0.89
N LEU A 63 -11.59 -9.00 -1.36
CA LEU A 63 -10.22 -8.54 -1.64
C LEU A 63 -9.39 -8.27 -0.37
N TRP A 64 -10.06 -7.95 0.75
CA TRP A 64 -9.45 -7.56 2.02
C TRP A 64 -9.23 -8.71 3.00
N SER A 65 -9.85 -9.87 2.77
CA SER A 65 -9.73 -11.04 3.66
C SER A 65 -10.04 -10.69 5.13
N ASN A 66 -9.13 -11.02 6.05
CA ASN A 66 -9.32 -10.76 7.48
C ASN A 66 -9.22 -9.27 7.85
N GLU A 67 -8.77 -8.39 6.94
CA GLU A 67 -8.61 -6.96 7.25
C GLU A 67 -9.95 -6.24 7.46
N ALA A 68 -11.08 -6.82 7.02
CA ALA A 68 -12.40 -6.27 7.35
C ALA A 68 -12.72 -6.26 8.85
N ALA A 69 -12.04 -7.09 9.66
CA ALA A 69 -12.25 -7.12 11.11
C ALA A 69 -11.41 -6.10 11.88
N GLN A 70 -10.51 -5.37 11.22
CA GLN A 70 -9.63 -4.42 11.87
C GLN A 70 -10.37 -3.17 12.35
N PRO A 71 -9.85 -2.45 13.37
CA PRO A 71 -10.43 -1.20 13.83
C PRO A 71 -10.56 -0.15 12.70
N PRO A 72 -11.72 0.51 12.56
CA PRO A 72 -12.06 1.26 11.35
C PRO A 72 -11.38 2.63 11.24
N LEU A 73 -10.77 3.15 12.32
CA LEU A 73 -10.28 4.53 12.36
C LEU A 73 -9.24 4.81 11.28
N TYR A 74 -8.25 3.92 11.11
CA TYR A 74 -7.22 4.07 10.09
C TYR A 74 -7.86 4.14 8.69
N TYR A 75 -8.71 3.16 8.36
CA TYR A 75 -9.32 3.08 7.04
C TYR A 75 -10.27 4.24 6.73
N ALA A 76 -11.02 4.74 7.72
CA ALA A 76 -11.88 5.90 7.54
C ALA A 76 -11.09 7.17 7.26
N LEU A 77 -9.96 7.39 7.94
CA LEU A 77 -9.07 8.53 7.67
C LEU A 77 -8.42 8.43 6.29
N MET A 78 -7.97 7.24 5.92
CA MET A 78 -7.37 7.00 4.61
C MET A 78 -8.40 7.14 3.49
N ALA A 79 -9.62 6.65 3.67
CA ALA A 79 -10.70 6.80 2.69
C ALA A 79 -11.05 8.28 2.45
N LEU A 80 -10.98 9.11 3.50
CA LEU A 80 -11.13 10.56 3.37
C LEU A 80 -9.96 11.18 2.59
N ALA A 81 -8.72 10.75 2.87
CA ALA A 81 -7.53 11.23 2.20
C ALA A 81 -7.49 10.84 0.71
N THR A 82 -8.11 9.72 0.33
CA THR A 82 -8.12 9.22 -1.05
C THR A 82 -9.34 9.65 -1.88
N LEU A 83 -10.32 10.36 -1.29
CA LEU A 83 -11.51 10.85 -2.02
C LEU A 83 -11.25 11.53 -3.38
N PRO A 84 -10.17 12.32 -3.56
CA PRO A 84 -9.93 12.99 -4.85
C PRO A 84 -9.55 12.05 -6.00
N PHE A 85 -9.19 10.80 -5.73
CA PHE A 85 -8.67 9.87 -6.74
C PHE A 85 -9.77 8.95 -7.27
N ASP A 86 -9.77 8.73 -8.59
CA ASP A 86 -10.61 7.71 -9.23
C ASP A 86 -9.94 6.34 -9.11
N THR A 87 -10.51 5.48 -8.29
CA THR A 87 -9.94 4.17 -7.93
C THR A 87 -10.69 3.01 -8.57
N SER A 88 -11.43 3.27 -9.66
CA SER A 88 -12.22 2.27 -10.39
C SER A 88 -11.36 1.20 -11.09
N ASP A 89 -10.06 1.42 -11.21
CA ASP A 89 -9.08 0.52 -11.79
C ASP A 89 -8.47 -0.50 -10.80
N LEU A 90 -8.85 -0.46 -9.51
CA LEU A 90 -8.31 -1.37 -8.49
C LEU A 90 -8.48 -2.85 -8.88
N GLU A 91 -9.62 -3.26 -9.41
CA GLU A 91 -9.84 -4.66 -9.80
C GLU A 91 -8.86 -5.12 -10.88
N GLN A 92 -8.39 -4.23 -11.75
CA GLN A 92 -7.42 -4.55 -12.80
C GLN A 92 -6.00 -4.70 -12.24
N LEU A 93 -5.68 -3.96 -11.17
CA LEU A 93 -4.38 -3.97 -10.50
C LEU A 93 -4.28 -5.09 -9.45
N HIS A 94 -5.38 -5.39 -8.75
CA HIS A 94 -5.47 -6.41 -7.71
C HIS A 94 -5.72 -7.79 -8.32
N GLN A 95 -4.76 -8.25 -9.13
CA GLN A 95 -4.80 -9.56 -9.75
C GLN A 95 -3.93 -10.52 -8.95
N ILE A 96 -4.53 -11.39 -8.15
CA ILE A 96 -3.77 -12.34 -7.34
C ILE A 96 -3.11 -13.39 -8.25
N ASN A 97 -1.81 -13.60 -8.05
CA ASN A 97 -1.03 -14.65 -8.68
C ASN A 97 -1.43 -16.02 -8.11
N THR A 98 -2.18 -16.85 -8.83
CA THR A 98 -2.61 -18.20 -8.39
C THR A 98 -1.45 -19.13 -7.97
N HIS A 99 -0.22 -18.84 -8.40
CA HIS A 99 0.97 -19.63 -8.06
C HIS A 99 1.80 -19.03 -6.92
N PHE A 100 1.30 -17.99 -6.23
CA PHE A 100 2.00 -17.36 -5.12
C PHE A 100 2.30 -18.37 -4.01
N PHE A 101 3.49 -18.26 -3.42
CA PHE A 101 3.94 -19.12 -2.33
C PHE A 101 4.71 -18.30 -1.31
N VAL A 102 3.98 -17.83 -0.30
CA VAL A 102 4.48 -17.02 0.81
C VAL A 102 4.42 -17.79 2.12
N GLY A 103 5.23 -17.40 3.11
CA GLY A 103 5.30 -18.07 4.42
C GLY A 103 6.41 -19.12 4.57
N ASN A 104 7.16 -19.43 3.50
CA ASN A 104 8.37 -20.26 3.57
C ASN A 104 9.63 -19.43 3.25
N PRO A 105 10.53 -19.19 4.23
CA PRO A 105 11.76 -18.43 4.01
C PRO A 105 12.70 -19.03 2.96
N HIS A 106 12.68 -20.36 2.79
CA HIS A 106 13.51 -21.07 1.80
C HIS A 106 12.92 -21.05 0.39
N GLN A 107 11.72 -20.50 0.20
CA GLN A 107 11.15 -20.38 -1.12
C GLN A 107 12.03 -19.47 -1.99
N ILE A 108 12.39 -19.92 -3.19
CA ILE A 108 13.25 -19.16 -4.11
C ILE A 108 12.43 -18.40 -5.16
N ARG A 109 11.24 -18.93 -5.54
CA ARG A 109 10.42 -18.41 -6.64
C ARG A 109 8.97 -18.12 -6.20
N ASN A 110 8.22 -17.39 -7.01
CA ASN A 110 6.78 -17.13 -6.80
C ASN A 110 6.44 -16.51 -5.44
N LYS A 111 7.31 -15.66 -4.89
CA LYS A 111 6.99 -14.91 -3.67
C LYS A 111 5.96 -13.80 -3.89
N ASN A 112 5.82 -13.36 -5.13
CA ASN A 112 4.90 -12.29 -5.48
C ASN A 112 3.45 -12.78 -5.39
N ILE A 113 2.64 -12.03 -4.63
CA ILE A 113 1.21 -12.25 -4.42
C ILE A 113 0.39 -11.60 -5.56
N ILE A 114 0.82 -10.46 -6.09
CA ILE A 114 0.11 -9.68 -7.12
C ILE A 114 0.75 -9.87 -8.49
N LEU A 115 -0.04 -10.00 -9.54
CA LEU A 115 0.44 -10.04 -10.91
C LEU A 115 0.64 -8.61 -11.42
N HIS A 116 1.90 -8.20 -11.53
CA HIS A 116 2.21 -6.84 -11.93
C HIS A 116 2.00 -6.58 -13.42
N GLN A 117 1.40 -5.43 -13.71
CA GLN A 117 1.18 -4.92 -15.05
C GLN A 117 1.73 -3.49 -15.14
N PRO A 118 3.02 -3.31 -15.48
CA PRO A 118 3.68 -2.00 -15.47
C PRO A 118 2.99 -0.93 -16.32
N ALA A 119 2.21 -1.33 -17.33
CA ALA A 119 1.43 -0.42 -18.17
C ALA A 119 0.26 0.23 -17.43
N LEU A 120 -0.30 -0.43 -16.40
CA LEU A 120 -1.40 0.04 -15.58
C LEU A 120 -0.91 0.66 -14.26
N GLU A 121 0.24 0.21 -13.76
CA GLU A 121 0.84 0.63 -12.47
C GLU A 121 1.58 1.98 -12.54
N ASN A 122 1.02 2.95 -13.26
CA ASN A 122 1.62 4.27 -13.42
C ASN A 122 0.80 5.33 -12.68
N ALA A 123 1.43 5.99 -11.69
CA ALA A 123 0.81 7.05 -10.91
C ALA A 123 0.35 8.27 -11.76
N ALA A 124 0.83 8.43 -13.00
CA ALA A 124 0.36 9.48 -13.89
C ALA A 124 -1.02 9.17 -14.50
N THR A 125 -1.42 7.90 -14.56
CA THR A 125 -2.64 7.44 -15.26
C THR A 125 -3.61 6.64 -14.39
N SER A 126 -3.13 6.05 -13.29
CA SER A 126 -3.93 5.27 -12.35
C SER A 126 -4.20 6.07 -11.08
N GLY A 127 -5.49 6.32 -10.79
CA GLY A 127 -5.88 6.95 -9.53
C GLY A 127 -5.76 5.99 -8.34
N THR A 128 -5.91 4.68 -8.54
CA THR A 128 -5.58 3.69 -7.50
C THR A 128 -4.11 3.75 -7.09
N VAL A 129 -3.17 3.83 -8.04
CA VAL A 129 -1.74 3.95 -7.70
C VAL A 129 -1.46 5.25 -6.94
N GLN A 130 -2.09 6.37 -7.35
CA GLN A 130 -1.98 7.63 -6.62
C GLN A 130 -2.48 7.50 -5.18
N ALA A 131 -3.64 6.86 -4.99
CA ALA A 131 -4.24 6.66 -3.69
C ALA A 131 -3.42 5.70 -2.80
N ILE A 132 -2.82 4.65 -3.36
CA ILE A 132 -1.89 3.75 -2.63
C ILE A 132 -0.69 4.54 -2.08
N TYR A 133 -0.13 5.47 -2.85
CA TYR A 133 0.98 6.30 -2.37
C TYR A 133 0.60 7.31 -1.27
N VAL A 134 -0.70 7.51 -1.00
CA VAL A 134 -1.19 8.41 0.05
C VAL A 134 -1.38 7.70 1.40
N ILE A 135 -1.64 6.39 1.40
CA ILE A 135 -2.02 5.62 2.61
C ILE A 135 -0.85 4.98 3.35
#